data_AF-A0A8I3QCJ9-F1
#
_entry.id   AF-A0A8I3QCJ9-F1
#
_cell.length_a   1.000
_cell.length_b   1.000
_cell.length_c   1.000
_cell.angle_alpha   90.00
_cell.angle_beta   90.00
_cell.angle_gamma   90.00
#
_symmetry.space_group_name_H-M   'P 1'
#
loop_
_entity.id
_entity.type
_entity.pdbx_description
1 polymer ?
#
loop_
_entity_poly.entity_id
_entity_poly.type
_entity_poly.pdbx_seq_one_letter_code
_entity_poly.pdbx_strand_id
1 'polypeptide(L)'
;MRAPARELFRDADFPASDSSLLSSFSTPLAQFREDITWRRPQEICATPRLFADNPQEGQVKQGLLGDCWLLCACAALQKSQYLLDQVFPPGQPSWCDQTYRGSFTCRVWQFGRWVEVTIDDRLPCLAGRLCFSRCQREDVFWLPLLEKVYAKVYGSYEHLWAGQVADALVDLTGGLAERWNLKDLARTSGQQAGPGGSEHRTCRQLLSLKDRCLISCSVLSPRAGARELGEFHAFVVSDVRELPGRAGQSILLLRIQNPWGRRCWQGPWREGGEGWSRVDPTDGSELLSQLQEGEFWVEEEEFLREFDEVTVGFPITEAGHLQSLYSDKALCHTQELPGAWVRGQSAGGCRNNSGFPSNPKFWLRVSEPSEVFAAVLQRPRVRAAAGAGRARALAGDERAVWSPASLLGEDYQAVGLHIWKVEKRRVSLPRVLSTPPVAGTVCHAYDREVHVRCELGPGYYLAVPSTFLKDVPGQFLLRVFSSGRVSLSAIKPAAKSPGPGEALPAGEWETVQLRGSWRIGRTAGGSRNFASYPTNPCFPLAVPDGAGPRCVRITLRQHCQDSQCRPIGFHVFQASSSRSRWGCVHTGARAPQRGADSVVGPSRAGRSPAGSGSWSHEVCDSLGS
;
A
#
# COMPACT_ATOMS: atom_id res chain seq x y z
N MET A 1 32.56 40.36 27.54
CA MET A 1 32.09 39.71 26.30
C MET A 1 30.81 38.95 26.63
N ARG A 2 29.67 39.29 26.01
CA ARG A 2 28.51 38.38 26.04
C ARG A 2 28.92 37.12 25.27
N ALA A 3 28.72 35.94 25.86
CA ALA A 3 28.85 34.71 25.12
C ALA A 3 28.00 34.81 23.84
N PRO A 4 28.49 34.38 22.67
CA PRO A 4 27.68 34.37 21.46
C PRO A 4 26.39 33.62 21.75
N ALA A 5 25.25 34.19 21.33
CA ALA A 5 23.96 33.53 21.45
C ALA A 5 24.08 32.14 20.80
N ARG A 6 23.70 31.10 21.55
CA ARG A 6 23.82 29.72 21.08
C ARG A 6 22.99 29.54 19.83
N GLU A 7 23.62 29.19 18.71
CA GLU A 7 22.93 28.99 17.45
C GLU A 7 22.00 27.78 17.55
N LEU A 8 20.71 27.99 17.25
CA LEU A 8 19.70 26.94 17.22
C LEU A 8 19.68 26.27 15.85
N PHE A 9 19.42 24.96 15.83
CA PHE A 9 19.35 24.14 14.64
C PHE A 9 18.39 24.74 13.60
N ARG A 10 18.85 24.74 12.35
CA ARG A 10 18.08 25.15 11.18
C ARG A 10 18.16 24.00 10.20
N ASP A 11 17.00 23.42 9.91
CA ASP A 11 16.89 22.30 9.00
C ASP A 11 17.11 22.79 7.56
N ALA A 12 18.22 22.34 6.94
CA ALA A 12 18.54 22.68 5.56
C ALA A 12 17.73 21.85 4.56
N ASP A 13 17.30 20.64 4.95
CA ASP A 13 16.53 19.74 4.10
C ASP A 13 15.04 20.09 4.09
N PHE A 14 14.57 20.81 5.11
CA PHE A 14 13.20 21.31 5.21
C PHE A 14 13.19 22.76 5.73
N PRO A 15 13.60 23.72 4.88
CA PRO A 15 13.82 25.10 5.28
C PRO A 15 12.50 25.79 5.66
N ALA A 16 12.60 26.77 6.57
CA ALA A 16 11.50 27.66 6.94
C ALA A 16 11.19 28.67 5.81
N SER A 17 10.67 28.16 4.68
CA SER A 17 10.36 28.92 3.47
C SER A 17 9.20 28.29 2.70
N ASP A 18 8.72 28.99 1.67
CA ASP A 18 7.59 28.57 0.84
C ASP A 18 7.75 27.17 0.23
N SER A 19 8.98 26.74 -0.07
CA SER A 19 9.26 25.39 -0.60
C SER A 19 8.82 24.26 0.34
N SER A 20 8.79 24.51 1.65
CA SER A 20 8.32 23.54 2.65
C SER A 20 6.82 23.65 2.89
N LEU A 21 6.18 24.75 2.50
CA LEU A 21 4.73 24.93 2.58
C LEU A 21 4.04 24.40 1.33
N LEU A 22 4.54 24.75 0.14
CA LEU A 22 3.89 24.61 -1.15
C LEU A 22 4.81 23.89 -2.14
N SER A 23 4.21 23.04 -2.97
CA SER A 23 4.89 22.29 -4.04
C SER A 23 4.30 22.58 -5.42
N SER A 24 2.98 22.59 -5.54
CA SER A 24 2.27 22.78 -6.81
C SER A 24 1.31 23.97 -6.80
N PHE A 25 1.10 24.63 -5.65
CA PHE A 25 0.18 25.77 -5.51
C PHE A 25 -1.26 25.41 -5.92
N SER A 26 -1.61 24.13 -5.78
CA SER A 26 -2.90 23.57 -6.22
C SER A 26 -3.95 23.58 -5.13
N THR A 27 -3.56 23.89 -3.90
CA THR A 27 -4.44 23.89 -2.74
C THR A 27 -4.82 25.30 -2.29
N PRO A 28 -5.94 25.48 -1.56
CA PRO A 28 -6.30 26.77 -0.95
C PRO A 28 -5.21 27.39 -0.06
N LEU A 29 -4.25 26.59 0.42
CA LEU A 29 -3.11 27.05 1.20
C LEU A 29 -2.30 28.15 0.49
N ALA A 30 -2.24 28.11 -0.85
CA ALA A 30 -1.52 29.08 -1.65
C ALA A 30 -1.98 30.54 -1.44
N GLN A 31 -3.22 30.75 -0.98
CA GLN A 31 -3.79 32.08 -0.71
C GLN A 31 -3.13 32.78 0.49
N PHE A 32 -2.57 32.02 1.43
CA PHE A 32 -1.99 32.56 2.67
C PHE A 32 -0.47 32.66 2.64
N ARG A 33 0.17 32.37 1.49
CA ARG A 33 1.63 32.21 1.39
C ARG A 33 2.42 33.43 1.89
N GLU A 34 1.93 34.64 1.62
CA GLU A 34 2.65 35.89 1.94
C GLU A 34 2.45 36.29 3.41
N ASP A 35 1.46 35.69 4.09
CA ASP A 35 1.11 35.99 5.48
C ASP A 35 1.70 34.98 6.49
N ILE A 36 2.17 33.82 6.01
CA ILE A 36 2.72 32.77 6.88
C ILE A 36 4.15 33.13 7.28
N THR A 37 4.37 33.17 8.60
CA THR A 37 5.69 33.36 9.21
C THR A 37 6.10 32.10 9.95
N TRP A 38 7.41 31.84 10.05
CA TRP A 38 7.93 30.68 10.77
C TRP A 38 8.44 31.12 12.14
N ARG A 39 7.88 30.54 13.21
CA ARG A 39 8.21 30.91 14.60
C ARG A 39 8.56 29.69 15.44
N ARG A 40 9.47 29.85 16.40
CA ARG A 40 9.72 28.79 17.39
C ARG A 40 8.69 28.83 18.51
N PRO A 41 8.46 27.73 19.25
CA PRO A 41 7.48 27.70 20.34
C PRO A 41 7.66 28.79 21.39
N GLN A 42 8.90 29.16 21.74
CA GLN A 42 9.16 30.27 22.69
C GLN A 42 8.77 31.66 22.15
N GLU A 43 8.58 31.80 20.84
CA GLU A 43 8.12 33.04 20.18
C GLU A 43 6.59 33.07 20.02
N ILE A 44 5.92 31.94 20.31
CA ILE A 44 4.47 31.76 20.19
C ILE A 44 3.81 31.83 21.57
N CYS A 45 4.39 31.18 22.59
CA CYS A 45 3.88 31.19 23.96
C CYS A 45 5.00 31.21 25.00
N ALA A 46 4.66 31.56 26.24
CA ALA A 46 5.64 31.78 27.31
C ALA A 46 6.24 30.48 27.88
N THR A 47 5.48 29.38 27.91
CA THR A 47 5.86 28.13 28.58
C THR A 47 5.59 26.92 27.68
N PRO A 48 6.30 26.77 26.55
CA PRO A 48 6.07 25.67 25.64
C PRO A 48 6.45 24.31 26.26
N ARG A 49 5.59 23.32 26.03
CA ARG A 49 5.74 21.93 26.49
C ARG A 49 5.57 20.98 25.31
N LEU A 50 6.28 19.85 25.35
CA LEU A 50 6.22 18.89 24.25
C LEU A 50 4.93 18.09 24.39
N PHE A 51 4.78 17.46 25.56
CA PHE A 51 3.58 16.74 25.97
C PHE A 51 2.90 17.46 27.13
N ALA A 52 1.60 17.25 27.25
CA ALA A 52 0.83 17.69 28.41
C ALA A 52 0.86 16.62 29.51
N ASP A 53 0.68 17.05 30.77
CA ASP A 53 0.56 16.13 31.90
C ASP A 53 -0.77 15.34 31.85
N ASN A 54 -1.82 15.98 31.31
CA ASN A 54 -3.11 15.35 31.07
C ASN A 54 -3.29 15.09 29.56
N PRO A 55 -3.50 13.83 29.11
CA PRO A 55 -3.72 13.51 27.69
C PRO A 55 -4.85 14.31 27.03
N GLN A 56 -5.89 14.70 27.79
CA GLN A 56 -7.01 15.51 27.30
C GLN A 56 -6.56 16.89 26.82
N GLU A 57 -5.52 17.46 27.42
CA GLU A 57 -4.94 18.75 27.01
C GLU A 57 -4.13 18.64 25.71
N GLY A 58 -3.65 17.43 25.40
CA GLY A 58 -2.89 17.12 24.18
C GLY A 58 -3.77 16.76 22.99
N GLN A 59 -5.10 16.75 23.12
CA GLN A 59 -6.04 16.36 22.07
C GLN A 59 -5.81 17.10 20.75
N VAL A 60 -6.09 16.41 19.64
CA VAL A 60 -5.83 16.89 18.29
C VAL A 60 -6.82 17.96 17.85
N LYS A 61 -6.32 19.09 17.35
CA LYS A 61 -7.11 20.13 16.69
C LYS A 61 -6.51 20.50 15.34
N GLN A 62 -7.35 20.50 14.33
CA GLN A 62 -6.97 20.85 12.98
C GLN A 62 -6.91 22.38 12.78
N GLY A 63 -5.95 22.80 11.96
CA GLY A 63 -5.84 24.17 11.47
C GLY A 63 -6.41 24.36 10.08
N LEU A 64 -5.70 25.15 9.28
CA LEU A 64 -6.07 25.48 7.90
C LEU A 64 -5.74 24.37 6.88
N LEU A 65 -4.88 23.41 7.26
CA LEU A 65 -4.45 22.33 6.37
C LEU A 65 -5.52 21.24 6.26
N GLY A 66 -5.73 20.72 5.05
CA GLY A 66 -6.67 19.64 4.75
C GLY A 66 -6.13 18.24 5.06
N ASP A 67 -5.52 18.05 6.23
CA ASP A 67 -4.82 16.82 6.63
C ASP A 67 -5.52 16.08 7.79
N CYS A 68 -6.84 16.23 7.92
CA CYS A 68 -7.67 15.55 8.93
C CYS A 68 -7.39 14.04 9.02
N TRP A 69 -7.05 13.40 7.90
CA TRP A 69 -6.67 11.99 7.83
C TRP A 69 -5.47 11.64 8.72
N LEU A 70 -4.45 12.49 8.74
CA LEU A 70 -3.25 12.35 9.57
C LEU A 70 -3.58 12.67 11.03
N LEU A 71 -4.27 13.78 11.27
CA LEU A 71 -4.58 14.23 12.64
C LEU A 71 -5.49 13.24 13.37
N CYS A 72 -6.46 12.64 12.67
CA CYS A 72 -7.23 11.52 13.21
C CYS A 72 -6.29 10.38 13.60
N ALA A 73 -5.41 9.91 12.70
CA ALA A 73 -4.48 8.82 13.02
C ALA A 73 -3.55 9.12 14.21
N CYS A 74 -3.14 10.37 14.41
CA CYS A 74 -2.34 10.81 15.56
C CYS A 74 -3.04 10.55 16.91
N ALA A 75 -4.37 10.48 16.97
CA ALA A 75 -5.09 10.12 18.19
C ALA A 75 -4.79 8.67 18.65
N ALA A 76 -4.25 7.81 17.78
CA ALA A 76 -3.80 6.48 18.15
C ALA A 76 -2.63 6.53 19.15
N LEU A 77 -1.74 7.53 19.01
CA LEU A 77 -0.57 7.69 19.86
C LEU A 77 -0.97 8.05 21.30
N GLN A 78 -2.08 8.75 21.48
CA GLN A 78 -2.59 9.11 22.81
C GLN A 78 -3.17 7.90 23.57
N LYS A 79 -3.46 6.79 22.89
CA LYS A 79 -4.01 5.56 23.47
C LYS A 79 -2.92 4.54 23.87
N SER A 80 -1.67 4.72 23.45
CA SER A 80 -0.59 3.76 23.70
C SER A 80 0.72 4.47 23.97
N GLN A 81 1.24 4.31 25.19
CA GLN A 81 2.55 4.84 25.57
C GLN A 81 3.67 4.20 24.74
N TYR A 82 3.58 2.89 24.47
CA TYR A 82 4.52 2.22 23.57
C TYR A 82 4.59 2.92 22.20
N LEU A 83 3.44 3.18 21.56
CA LEU A 83 3.42 3.86 20.25
C LEU A 83 3.92 5.29 20.34
N LEU A 84 3.58 6.00 21.41
CA LEU A 84 4.08 7.35 21.66
C LEU A 84 5.61 7.36 21.76
N ASP A 85 6.21 6.44 22.51
CA ASP A 85 7.67 6.32 22.67
C ASP A 85 8.35 5.79 21.39
N GLN A 86 7.65 4.99 20.58
CA GLN A 86 8.13 4.59 19.26
C GLN A 86 8.21 5.79 18.31
N VAL A 87 7.16 6.62 18.25
CA VAL A 87 7.12 7.79 17.36
C VAL A 87 7.97 8.94 17.90
N PHE A 88 7.97 9.16 19.21
CA PHE A 88 8.77 10.17 19.89
C PHE A 88 9.77 9.48 20.82
N PRO A 89 11.02 9.27 20.36
CA PRO A 89 12.05 8.68 21.19
C PRO A 89 12.19 9.41 22.54
N PRO A 90 12.22 8.70 23.68
CA PRO A 90 12.40 9.32 24.99
C PRO A 90 13.68 10.15 25.07
N GLY A 91 13.67 11.20 25.90
CA GLY A 91 14.84 12.07 26.13
C GLY A 91 14.93 13.29 25.21
N GLN A 92 13.87 13.63 24.49
CA GLN A 92 13.75 14.93 23.81
C GLN A 92 13.86 16.08 24.85
N PRO A 93 14.63 17.13 24.58
CA PRO A 93 14.81 18.24 25.52
C PRO A 93 13.53 19.09 25.64
N SER A 94 13.25 19.60 26.83
CA SER A 94 12.32 20.70 27.02
C SER A 94 12.94 22.01 26.54
N TRP A 95 12.11 22.98 26.12
CA TRP A 95 12.57 24.31 25.70
C TRP A 95 13.31 25.08 26.81
N CYS A 96 13.07 24.75 28.08
CA CYS A 96 13.77 25.33 29.23
C CYS A 96 15.10 24.64 29.53
N ASP A 97 15.42 23.51 28.89
CA ASP A 97 16.60 22.73 29.20
C ASP A 97 17.87 23.33 28.58
N GLN A 98 18.99 23.21 29.28
CA GLN A 98 20.29 23.61 28.74
C GLN A 98 20.74 22.75 27.53
N THR A 99 20.14 21.58 27.36
CA THR A 99 20.36 20.64 26.24
C THR A 99 19.55 21.00 25.00
N TYR A 100 18.57 21.92 25.10
CA TYR A 100 17.78 22.37 23.96
C TYR A 100 18.65 22.99 22.85
N ARG A 101 18.47 22.52 21.61
CA ARG A 101 19.16 23.00 20.41
C ARG A 101 18.20 23.45 19.31
N GLY A 102 16.89 23.54 19.59
CA GLY A 102 15.90 23.88 18.57
C GLY A 102 15.69 22.79 17.53
N SER A 103 15.87 21.52 17.94
CA SER A 103 15.72 20.32 17.11
C SER A 103 14.94 19.25 17.85
N PHE A 104 14.06 18.56 17.15
CA PHE A 104 13.32 17.39 17.64
C PHE A 104 13.39 16.26 16.62
N THR A 105 13.34 15.03 17.10
CA THR A 105 13.39 13.83 16.26
C THR A 105 12.15 12.98 16.50
N CYS A 106 11.45 12.62 15.44
CA CYS A 106 10.39 11.62 15.51
C CYS A 106 10.73 10.44 14.59
N ARG A 107 10.06 9.31 14.79
CA ARG A 107 10.14 8.15 13.91
C ARG A 107 8.85 7.98 13.14
N VAL A 108 8.95 7.78 11.84
CA VAL A 108 7.83 7.44 10.97
C VAL A 108 8.13 6.09 10.34
N TRP A 109 7.18 5.16 10.39
CA TRP A 109 7.30 3.88 9.73
C TRP A 109 7.12 4.07 8.23
N GLN A 110 8.11 3.63 7.45
CA GLN A 110 8.17 3.77 6.01
C GLN A 110 8.59 2.45 5.38
N PHE A 111 7.59 1.68 4.92
CA PHE A 111 7.78 0.51 4.08
C PHE A 111 8.72 -0.54 4.70
N GLY A 112 8.37 -1.01 5.90
CA GLY A 112 9.07 -2.09 6.61
C GLY A 112 10.13 -1.64 7.60
N ARG A 113 10.30 -0.33 7.81
CA ARG A 113 11.31 0.21 8.73
C ARG A 113 10.86 1.52 9.37
N TRP A 114 11.24 1.70 10.62
CA TRP A 114 11.17 3.01 11.29
C TRP A 114 12.30 3.91 10.78
N VAL A 115 11.94 5.11 10.36
CA VAL A 115 12.87 6.13 9.86
C VAL A 115 12.88 7.28 10.84
N GLU A 116 14.05 7.60 11.39
CA GLU A 116 14.24 8.79 12.23
C GLU A 116 14.31 10.04 11.37
N VAL A 117 13.50 11.02 11.71
CA VAL A 117 13.38 12.30 11.01
C VAL A 117 13.60 13.41 12.02
N THR A 118 14.68 14.15 11.83
CA THR A 118 15.00 15.32 12.65
C THR A 118 14.55 16.58 11.94
N ILE A 119 13.87 17.44 12.66
CA ILE A 119 13.41 18.77 12.22
C ILE A 119 13.92 19.83 13.19
N ASP A 120 14.01 21.08 12.73
CA ASP A 120 13.97 22.20 13.66
C ASP A 120 12.54 22.47 14.15
N ASP A 121 12.38 23.23 15.24
CA ASP A 121 11.07 23.54 15.82
C ASP A 121 10.42 24.82 15.30
N ARG A 122 10.88 25.40 14.17
CA ARG A 122 10.16 26.53 13.56
C ARG A 122 8.85 26.02 12.95
N LEU A 123 7.72 26.60 13.36
CA LEU A 123 6.38 26.19 12.95
C LEU A 123 5.68 27.30 12.15
N PRO A 124 4.90 26.96 11.11
CA PRO A 124 4.10 27.91 10.35
C PRO A 124 3.05 28.60 11.22
N CYS A 125 3.05 29.94 11.17
CA CYS A 125 2.18 30.79 11.96
C CYS A 125 1.53 31.88 11.10
N LEU A 126 0.25 32.12 11.32
CA LEU A 126 -0.51 33.22 10.74
C LEU A 126 -0.85 34.22 11.86
N ALA A 127 -0.53 35.49 11.67
CA ALA A 127 -0.70 36.54 12.69
C ALA A 127 -0.13 36.16 14.07
N GLY A 128 1.02 35.45 14.09
CA GLY A 128 1.71 35.05 15.32
C GLY A 128 1.15 33.81 16.04
N ARG A 129 0.14 33.13 15.49
CA ARG A 129 -0.43 31.89 16.03
C ARG A 129 -0.25 30.73 15.05
N LEU A 130 -0.15 29.50 15.56
CA LEU A 130 -0.08 28.30 14.72
C LEU A 130 -1.25 28.26 13.73
N CYS A 131 -0.95 28.06 12.44
CA CYS A 131 -1.97 28.05 11.39
C CYS A 131 -2.37 26.64 10.93
N PHE A 132 -1.56 25.62 11.23
CA PHE A 132 -1.86 24.22 10.96
C PHE A 132 -2.34 23.50 12.22
N SER A 133 -1.97 22.24 12.43
CA SER A 133 -2.38 21.52 13.63
C SER A 133 -1.99 22.25 14.92
N ARG A 134 -2.80 22.02 15.97
CA ARG A 134 -2.54 22.48 17.34
C ARG A 134 -3.12 21.46 18.32
N CYS A 135 -2.63 21.48 19.55
CA CYS A 135 -3.27 20.73 20.62
C CYS A 135 -4.45 21.52 21.23
N GLN A 136 -5.29 20.86 22.02
CA GLN A 136 -6.36 21.51 22.79
C GLN A 136 -5.82 22.68 23.63
N ARG A 137 -4.65 22.50 24.23
CA ARG A 137 -3.88 23.58 24.84
C ARG A 137 -2.83 24.16 23.88
N GLU A 138 -2.75 25.49 23.82
CA GLU A 138 -1.86 26.21 22.89
C GLU A 138 -0.37 26.18 23.28
N ASP A 139 -0.05 25.79 24.52
CA ASP A 139 1.32 25.63 25.01
C ASP A 139 1.88 24.20 24.82
N VAL A 140 1.16 23.32 24.12
CA VAL A 140 1.53 21.91 23.89
C VAL A 140 1.83 21.68 22.40
N PHE A 141 3.00 21.12 22.08
CA PHE A 141 3.57 21.17 20.72
C PHE A 141 3.88 19.82 20.06
N TRP A 142 3.59 18.66 20.69
CA TRP A 142 3.87 17.36 20.06
C TRP A 142 3.21 17.20 18.68
N LEU A 143 1.94 17.61 18.54
CA LEU A 143 1.19 17.43 17.30
C LEU A 143 1.71 18.34 16.16
N PRO A 144 1.89 19.67 16.36
CA PRO A 144 2.52 20.53 15.34
C PRO A 144 3.89 20.05 14.87
N LEU A 145 4.71 19.53 15.80
CA LEU A 145 6.04 19.01 15.47
C LEU A 145 5.94 17.71 14.67
N LEU A 146 5.02 16.81 15.02
CA LEU A 146 4.80 15.57 14.28
C LEU A 146 4.24 15.84 12.88
N GLU A 147 3.29 16.75 12.75
CA GLU A 147 2.75 17.21 11.46
C GLU A 147 3.88 17.76 10.57
N LYS A 148 4.82 18.54 11.15
CA LYS A 148 6.01 19.01 10.43
C LYS A 148 6.94 17.88 10.00
N VAL A 149 7.19 16.90 10.88
CA VAL A 149 7.99 15.70 10.53
C VAL A 149 7.34 14.98 9.34
N TYR A 150 6.03 14.81 9.39
CA TYR A 150 5.28 14.15 8.33
C TYR A 150 5.34 14.94 7.01
N ALA A 151 5.19 16.26 7.07
CA ALA A 151 5.36 17.16 5.93
C ALA A 151 6.76 17.06 5.32
N LYS A 152 7.82 16.93 6.16
CA LYS A 152 9.19 16.71 5.70
C LYS A 152 9.34 15.38 4.96
N VAL A 153 8.76 14.29 5.48
CA VAL A 153 8.79 12.97 4.82
C VAL A 153 8.10 13.02 3.46
N TYR A 154 6.98 13.75 3.36
CA TYR A 154 6.19 13.88 2.14
C TYR A 154 6.66 15.01 1.21
N GLY A 155 7.58 15.86 1.65
CA GLY A 155 8.25 16.91 0.88
C GLY A 155 7.72 18.33 1.09
N SER A 156 6.46 18.50 1.48
CA SER A 156 5.90 19.81 1.90
C SER A 156 4.59 19.62 2.67
N TYR A 157 4.12 20.67 3.35
CA TYR A 157 2.79 20.66 3.98
C TYR A 157 1.66 20.48 2.94
N GLU A 158 1.78 21.09 1.75
CA GLU A 158 0.80 20.91 0.67
C GLU A 158 0.63 19.44 0.24
N HIS A 159 1.68 18.61 0.33
CA HIS A 159 1.57 17.18 0.03
C HIS A 159 0.76 16.38 1.07
N LEU A 160 0.44 16.98 2.22
CA LEU A 160 -0.45 16.37 3.22
C LEU A 160 -1.93 16.65 2.94
N TRP A 161 -2.23 17.50 1.94
CA TRP A 161 -3.60 17.86 1.58
C TRP A 161 -4.32 16.65 0.98
N ALA A 162 -5.34 16.17 1.70
CA ALA A 162 -6.13 14.98 1.39
C ALA A 162 -5.30 13.68 1.39
N GLY A 163 -5.74 12.72 2.20
CA GLY A 163 -5.12 11.40 2.31
C GLY A 163 -6.05 10.40 2.96
N GLN A 164 -5.52 9.26 3.41
CA GLN A 164 -6.30 8.15 3.96
C GLN A 164 -5.86 7.83 5.38
N VAL A 165 -6.79 7.81 6.34
CA VAL A 165 -6.49 7.53 7.76
C VAL A 165 -5.75 6.20 7.92
N ALA A 166 -6.11 5.20 7.12
CA ALA A 166 -5.47 3.89 7.10
C ALA A 166 -3.96 3.98 6.78
N ASP A 167 -3.56 4.89 5.89
CA ASP A 167 -2.17 5.09 5.52
C ASP A 167 -1.38 5.73 6.67
N ALA A 168 -1.91 6.79 7.28
CA ALA A 168 -1.28 7.41 8.44
C ALA A 168 -1.19 6.46 9.63
N LEU A 169 -2.21 5.62 9.86
CA LEU A 169 -2.17 4.60 10.91
C LEU A 169 -1.02 3.61 10.71
N VAL A 170 -0.81 3.13 9.49
CA VAL A 170 0.32 2.23 9.19
C VAL A 170 1.66 2.97 9.39
N ASP A 171 1.76 4.24 9.01
CA ASP A 171 2.99 5.03 9.12
C ASP A 171 3.32 5.42 10.58
N LEU A 172 2.30 5.56 11.44
CA LEU A 172 2.47 5.90 12.86
C LEU A 172 2.58 4.67 13.78
N THR A 173 2.24 3.47 13.29
CA THR A 173 2.23 2.25 14.14
C THR A 173 3.09 1.12 13.62
N GLY A 174 3.41 1.10 12.33
CA GLY A 174 3.98 -0.08 11.66
C GLY A 174 3.04 -1.29 11.64
N GLY A 175 1.76 -1.11 11.99
CA GLY A 175 0.74 -2.14 12.08
C GLY A 175 -0.08 -2.31 10.79
N LEU A 176 -1.32 -2.74 10.93
CA LEU A 176 -2.33 -2.82 9.86
C LEU A 176 -3.49 -1.87 10.18
N ALA A 177 -4.19 -1.45 9.14
CA ALA A 177 -5.46 -0.74 9.27
C ALA A 177 -6.51 -1.39 8.36
N GLU A 178 -7.76 -1.42 8.83
CA GLU A 178 -8.90 -1.97 8.10
C GLU A 178 -9.94 -0.91 7.83
N ARG A 179 -10.53 -0.94 6.63
CA ARG A 179 -11.60 -0.02 6.23
C ARG A 179 -12.89 -0.79 5.99
N TRP A 180 -13.98 -0.29 6.56
CA TRP A 180 -15.30 -0.87 6.50
C TRP A 180 -16.23 0.08 5.76
N ASN A 181 -16.78 -0.38 4.64
CA ASN A 181 -17.81 0.36 3.94
C ASN A 181 -19.13 0.26 4.72
N LEU A 182 -19.64 1.39 5.22
CA LEU A 182 -20.85 1.42 6.05
C LEU A 182 -22.12 1.10 5.25
N LYS A 183 -22.13 1.32 3.93
CA LYS A 183 -23.28 0.99 3.07
C LYS A 183 -23.45 -0.52 2.90
N ASP A 184 -22.37 -1.28 2.97
CA ASP A 184 -22.41 -2.74 2.96
C ASP A 184 -22.89 -3.29 4.33
N LEU A 185 -22.52 -2.62 5.43
CA LEU A 185 -22.98 -2.94 6.79
C LEU A 185 -24.49 -2.71 6.95
N ALA A 186 -25.01 -1.59 6.42
CA ALA A 186 -26.44 -1.28 6.47
C ALA A 186 -27.30 -2.29 5.69
N ARG A 187 -26.75 -2.97 4.67
CA ARG A 187 -27.47 -4.00 3.90
C ARG A 187 -27.50 -5.35 4.61
N THR A 188 -26.46 -5.64 5.40
CA THR A 188 -26.26 -6.94 6.07
C THR A 188 -26.98 -7.02 7.42
N SER A 189 -27.38 -5.90 8.02
CA SER A 189 -28.26 -5.89 9.21
C SER A 189 -29.70 -6.37 8.93
N GLY A 190 -30.10 -6.50 7.65
CA GLY A 190 -31.46 -6.85 7.24
C GLY A 190 -31.68 -8.25 6.64
N GLN A 191 -30.66 -9.11 6.47
CA GLN A 191 -30.81 -10.44 5.86
C GLN A 191 -30.16 -11.55 6.70
N GLN A 192 -30.90 -12.65 6.90
CA GLN A 192 -30.40 -13.89 7.51
C GLN A 192 -29.36 -14.58 6.62
N ALA A 193 -28.33 -15.11 7.27
CA ALA A 193 -27.06 -15.54 6.70
C ALA A 193 -27.11 -16.63 5.63
N GLY A 194 -26.31 -16.47 4.57
CA GLY A 194 -25.88 -17.55 3.68
C GLY A 194 -24.57 -18.21 4.16
N PRO A 195 -24.29 -19.47 3.79
CA PRO A 195 -23.19 -20.27 4.33
C PRO A 195 -21.86 -19.97 3.61
N GLY A 196 -21.35 -18.75 3.77
CA GLY A 196 -20.12 -18.30 3.12
C GLY A 196 -19.36 -17.25 3.91
N GLY A 197 -18.73 -17.65 5.01
CA GLY A 197 -17.46 -17.15 5.58
C GLY A 197 -17.13 -15.65 5.66
N SER A 198 -18.03 -14.72 5.35
CA SER A 198 -17.83 -13.30 5.62
C SER A 198 -18.23 -13.07 7.06
N GLU A 199 -17.25 -12.88 7.93
CA GLU A 199 -17.54 -12.49 9.31
C GLU A 199 -18.32 -11.19 9.31
N HIS A 200 -19.51 -11.24 9.90
CA HIS A 200 -20.47 -10.14 9.88
C HIS A 200 -19.89 -8.98 10.69
N ARG A 201 -19.50 -7.92 9.99
CA ARG A 201 -19.04 -6.69 10.63
C ARG A 201 -20.26 -5.93 11.17
N THR A 202 -20.19 -5.42 12.39
CA THR A 202 -21.29 -4.64 13.00
C THR A 202 -20.74 -3.50 13.84
N CYS A 203 -21.49 -2.41 14.02
CA CYS A 203 -21.05 -1.32 14.90
C CYS A 203 -20.87 -1.79 16.35
N ARG A 204 -21.58 -2.86 16.77
CA ARG A 204 -21.37 -3.49 18.09
C ARG A 204 -19.97 -4.06 18.28
N GLN A 205 -19.27 -4.49 17.22
CA GLN A 205 -17.87 -4.91 17.35
C GLN A 205 -16.96 -3.76 17.79
N LEU A 206 -17.34 -2.50 17.51
CA LEU A 206 -16.56 -1.34 17.95
C LEU A 206 -16.54 -1.21 19.49
N LEU A 207 -17.53 -1.78 20.21
CA LEU A 207 -17.57 -1.76 21.68
C LEU A 207 -16.33 -2.40 22.30
N SER A 208 -15.86 -3.54 21.78
CA SER A 208 -14.67 -4.23 22.29
C SER A 208 -13.35 -3.63 21.80
N LEU A 209 -13.42 -2.71 20.84
CA LEU A 209 -12.27 -2.12 20.15
C LEU A 209 -11.96 -0.70 20.62
N LYS A 210 -12.99 0.07 21.02
CA LYS A 210 -12.90 1.50 21.34
C LYS A 210 -11.77 1.89 22.30
N ASP A 211 -11.46 1.04 23.28
CA ASP A 211 -10.44 1.32 24.30
C ASP A 211 -9.04 0.84 23.88
N ARG A 212 -8.93 -0.04 22.87
CA ARG A 212 -7.68 -0.69 22.45
C ARG A 212 -7.12 -0.17 21.14
N CYS A 213 -7.95 0.42 20.28
CA CYS A 213 -7.51 0.93 19.00
C CYS A 213 -8.03 2.32 18.70
N LEU A 214 -7.45 2.91 17.67
CA LEU A 214 -8.07 4.04 17.00
C LEU A 214 -9.20 3.56 16.09
N ILE A 215 -10.34 4.24 16.21
CA ILE A 215 -11.47 4.13 15.29
C ILE A 215 -11.71 5.52 14.71
N SER A 216 -11.76 5.61 13.39
CA SER A 216 -12.11 6.83 12.66
C SER A 216 -13.30 6.55 11.75
N CYS A 217 -14.10 7.57 11.48
CA CYS A 217 -15.14 7.52 10.46
C CYS A 217 -14.99 8.69 9.49
N SER A 218 -15.54 8.57 8.28
CA SER A 218 -15.44 9.63 7.28
C SER A 218 -16.71 9.78 6.44
N VAL A 219 -16.89 11.00 5.95
CA VAL A 219 -17.93 11.35 4.97
C VAL A 219 -17.25 11.64 3.64
N LEU A 220 -17.54 10.82 2.62
CA LEU A 220 -17.00 10.94 1.26
C LEU A 220 -17.95 11.69 0.33
N SER A 221 -19.25 11.68 0.61
CA SER A 221 -20.23 12.48 -0.14
C SER A 221 -21.43 12.82 0.77
N PRO A 222 -21.46 14.01 1.39
CA PRO A 222 -22.59 14.42 2.19
C PRO A 222 -23.82 14.56 1.29
N ARG A 223 -24.96 14.17 1.85
CA ARG A 223 -26.24 14.33 1.19
C ARG A 223 -26.55 15.82 1.01
N ALA A 224 -27.30 16.15 -0.04
CA ALA A 224 -27.78 17.51 -0.26
C ALA A 224 -28.46 18.04 1.00
N GLY A 225 -27.89 19.08 1.62
CA GLY A 225 -28.37 19.68 2.87
C GLY A 225 -27.51 19.42 4.12
N ALA A 226 -26.65 18.39 4.13
CA ALA A 226 -25.77 18.05 5.25
C ALA A 226 -24.43 18.82 5.21
N ARG A 227 -24.48 20.14 5.01
CA ARG A 227 -23.28 21.00 4.90
C ARG A 227 -22.41 21.02 6.16
N GLU A 228 -22.97 20.68 7.32
CA GLU A 228 -22.32 20.84 8.62
C GLU A 228 -21.23 19.79 8.91
N LEU A 229 -21.34 18.58 8.34
CA LEU A 229 -20.35 17.51 8.52
C LEU A 229 -19.08 17.73 7.67
N GLY A 230 -19.15 18.55 6.63
CA GLY A 230 -18.05 18.76 5.70
C GLY A 230 -17.90 17.61 4.68
N GLU A 231 -17.56 17.98 3.46
CA GLU A 231 -17.24 17.06 2.37
C GLU A 231 -15.82 16.51 2.56
N PHE A 232 -15.63 15.20 2.38
CA PHE A 232 -14.31 14.55 2.41
C PHE A 232 -13.54 14.78 3.73
N HIS A 233 -14.24 14.62 4.86
CA HIS A 233 -13.67 14.87 6.19
C HIS A 233 -13.63 13.59 7.04
N ALA A 234 -12.57 13.48 7.84
CA ALA A 234 -12.35 12.39 8.77
C ALA A 234 -12.62 12.85 10.21
N PHE A 235 -13.22 11.97 10.99
CA PHE A 235 -13.56 12.16 12.39
C PHE A 235 -12.98 11.01 13.22
N VAL A 236 -12.84 11.21 14.53
CA VAL A 236 -12.46 10.14 15.47
C VAL A 236 -13.71 9.64 16.18
N VAL A 237 -13.90 8.32 16.24
CA VAL A 237 -14.90 7.71 17.12
C VAL A 237 -14.24 7.52 18.48
N SER A 238 -14.55 8.42 19.41
CA SER A 238 -13.85 8.51 20.70
C SER A 238 -14.44 7.60 21.78
N ASP A 239 -15.72 7.24 21.69
CA ASP A 239 -16.35 6.23 22.55
C ASP A 239 -17.53 5.55 21.84
N VAL A 240 -17.92 4.38 22.32
CA VAL A 240 -19.11 3.63 21.89
C VAL A 240 -19.78 3.06 23.13
N ARG A 241 -21.08 3.31 23.28
CA ARG A 241 -21.88 2.92 24.45
C ARG A 241 -23.17 2.24 24.03
N GLU A 242 -23.49 1.13 24.67
CA GLU A 242 -24.77 0.46 24.53
C GLU A 242 -25.58 0.71 25.80
N LEU A 243 -26.77 1.32 25.65
CA LEU A 243 -27.63 1.74 26.76
C LEU A 243 -28.98 1.00 26.70
N PRO A 244 -29.57 0.64 27.85
CA PRO A 244 -30.92 0.10 27.89
C PRO A 244 -31.94 1.22 27.62
N GLY A 245 -32.72 1.07 26.54
CA GLY A 245 -33.84 1.96 26.25
C GLY A 245 -35.03 1.67 27.17
N ARG A 246 -35.80 2.71 27.51
CA ARG A 246 -37.00 2.60 28.37
C ARG A 246 -38.08 1.66 27.86
N ALA A 247 -38.16 1.49 26.54
CA ALA A 247 -39.10 0.58 25.89
C ALA A 247 -38.56 -0.86 25.74
N GLY A 248 -37.41 -1.18 26.38
CA GLY A 248 -36.82 -2.51 26.42
C GLY A 248 -35.87 -2.84 25.27
N GLN A 249 -35.76 -1.98 24.25
CA GLN A 249 -34.73 -2.11 23.22
C GLN A 249 -33.37 -1.57 23.69
N SER A 250 -32.29 -2.14 23.17
CA SER A 250 -30.93 -1.62 23.35
C SER A 250 -30.64 -0.49 22.35
N ILE A 251 -29.97 0.58 22.80
CA ILE A 251 -29.59 1.74 21.97
C ILE A 251 -28.07 1.84 21.93
N LEU A 252 -27.49 1.79 20.73
CA LEU A 252 -26.05 1.93 20.52
C LEU A 252 -25.73 3.38 20.12
N LEU A 253 -24.94 4.06 20.95
CA LEU A 253 -24.47 5.42 20.74
C LEU A 253 -22.98 5.44 20.45
N LEU A 254 -22.58 6.23 19.47
CA LEU A 254 -21.18 6.50 19.12
C LEU A 254 -20.86 7.96 19.43
N ARG A 255 -19.80 8.21 20.19
CA ARG A 255 -19.26 9.56 20.40
C ARG A 255 -18.26 9.86 19.30
N ILE A 256 -18.50 10.92 18.57
CA ILE A 256 -17.70 11.36 17.44
C ILE A 256 -17.05 12.68 17.78
N GLN A 257 -15.74 12.77 17.56
CA GLN A 257 -14.95 13.98 17.70
C GLN A 257 -14.63 14.54 16.31
N ASN A 258 -15.00 15.80 16.08
CA ASN A 258 -14.61 16.56 14.90
C ASN A 258 -13.28 17.28 15.15
N PRO A 259 -12.20 16.96 14.40
CA PRO A 259 -10.90 17.62 14.56
C PRO A 259 -10.93 19.15 14.37
N TRP A 260 -11.92 19.71 13.68
CA TRP A 260 -12.10 21.18 13.60
C TRP A 260 -12.59 21.83 14.89
N GLY A 261 -13.02 21.05 15.89
CA GLY A 261 -13.61 21.55 17.13
C GLY A 261 -15.04 22.08 16.97
N ARG A 262 -15.68 21.88 15.82
CA ARG A 262 -17.05 22.39 15.57
C ARG A 262 -18.09 21.38 16.04
N ARG A 263 -19.04 21.83 16.86
CA ARG A 263 -20.27 21.06 17.17
C ARG A 263 -21.22 21.17 15.99
N CYS A 264 -21.09 20.24 15.06
CA CYS A 264 -21.81 20.25 13.78
C CYS A 264 -23.00 19.29 13.71
N TRP A 265 -23.38 18.67 14.83
CA TRP A 265 -24.44 17.67 14.85
C TRP A 265 -25.73 18.21 15.46
N GLN A 266 -26.82 18.14 14.70
CA GLN A 266 -28.14 18.63 15.09
C GLN A 266 -29.17 17.49 15.31
N GLY A 267 -28.69 16.27 15.54
CA GLY A 267 -29.53 15.10 15.76
C GLY A 267 -30.20 15.01 17.14
N PRO A 268 -30.93 13.93 17.42
CA PRO A 268 -31.76 13.76 18.61
C PRO A 268 -30.94 13.59 19.90
N TRP A 269 -29.65 13.26 19.79
CA TRP A 269 -28.72 13.06 20.91
C TRP A 269 -27.87 14.30 21.24
N ARG A 270 -28.27 15.50 20.78
CA ARG A 270 -27.67 16.77 21.22
C ARG A 270 -28.17 17.19 22.60
N GLU A 271 -27.54 18.20 23.21
CA GLU A 271 -28.04 18.80 24.45
C GLU A 271 -29.48 19.30 24.28
N GLY A 272 -30.39 18.84 25.14
CA GLY A 272 -31.83 19.11 25.04
C GLY A 272 -32.58 18.38 23.91
N GLY A 273 -31.93 17.43 23.23
CA GLY A 273 -32.55 16.62 22.17
C GLY A 273 -33.51 15.55 22.69
N GLU A 274 -34.44 15.13 21.82
CA GLU A 274 -35.49 14.17 22.16
C GLU A 274 -34.98 12.73 22.39
N GLY A 275 -33.79 12.39 21.89
CA GLY A 275 -33.17 11.07 22.05
C GLY A 275 -32.94 10.71 23.51
N TRP A 276 -32.53 11.68 24.33
CA TRP A 276 -32.26 11.48 25.76
C TRP A 276 -33.49 11.08 26.58
N SER A 277 -34.71 11.34 26.08
CA SER A 277 -35.94 10.88 26.73
C SER A 277 -36.11 9.36 26.68
N ARG A 278 -35.41 8.68 25.76
CA ARG A 278 -35.48 7.22 25.54
C ARG A 278 -34.61 6.42 26.52
N VAL A 279 -33.70 7.05 27.25
CA VAL A 279 -32.77 6.42 28.20
C VAL A 279 -33.02 6.93 29.62
N ASP A 280 -32.35 6.35 30.61
CA ASP A 280 -32.39 6.87 31.97
C ASP A 280 -31.80 8.30 32.04
N PRO A 281 -32.37 9.23 32.83
CA PRO A 281 -31.88 10.60 32.85
C PRO A 281 -30.49 10.70 33.49
N THR A 282 -30.13 9.74 34.35
CA THR A 282 -28.79 9.67 34.95
C THR A 282 -27.74 9.32 33.90
N ASP A 283 -28.00 8.29 33.08
CA ASP A 283 -27.16 7.96 31.92
C ASP A 283 -27.04 9.17 30.98
N GLY A 284 -28.17 9.79 30.61
CA GLY A 284 -28.16 10.94 29.70
C GLY A 284 -27.32 12.11 30.23
N SER A 285 -27.46 12.45 31.51
CA SER A 285 -26.67 13.50 32.15
C SER A 285 -25.18 13.14 32.20
N GLU A 286 -24.84 11.87 32.46
CA GLU A 286 -23.46 11.39 32.48
C GLU A 286 -22.82 11.55 31.09
N LEU A 287 -23.44 10.99 30.04
CA LEU A 287 -22.90 11.04 28.68
C LEU A 287 -22.76 12.48 28.15
N LEU A 288 -23.68 13.37 28.49
CA LEU A 288 -23.59 14.80 28.11
C LEU A 288 -22.46 15.52 28.86
N SER A 289 -22.24 15.20 30.14
CA SER A 289 -21.16 15.81 30.95
C SER A 289 -19.75 15.48 30.45
N GLN A 290 -19.61 14.36 29.71
CA GLN A 290 -18.34 13.91 29.15
C GLN A 290 -17.99 14.57 27.82
N LEU A 291 -18.91 15.29 27.17
CA LEU A 291 -18.69 15.88 25.85
C LEU A 291 -17.75 17.09 25.91
N GLN A 292 -16.72 17.05 25.07
CA GLN A 292 -15.82 18.19 24.89
C GLN A 292 -16.23 19.08 23.71
N GLU A 293 -15.39 20.07 23.38
CA GLU A 293 -15.59 20.94 22.22
C GLU A 293 -15.42 20.13 20.92
N GLY A 294 -16.40 20.22 20.01
CA GLY A 294 -16.38 19.46 18.75
C GLY A 294 -16.79 17.98 18.86
N GLU A 295 -17.16 17.50 20.04
CA GLU A 295 -17.72 16.16 20.23
C GLU A 295 -19.25 16.13 20.21
N PHE A 296 -19.82 15.03 19.73
CA PHE A 296 -21.26 14.79 19.72
C PHE A 296 -21.58 13.29 19.73
N TRP A 297 -22.76 12.92 20.21
CA TRP A 297 -23.28 11.55 20.18
C TRP A 297 -24.19 11.33 18.97
N VAL A 298 -24.11 10.15 18.36
CA VAL A 298 -24.97 9.70 17.26
C VAL A 298 -25.46 8.27 17.53
N GLU A 299 -26.68 7.95 17.12
CA GLU A 299 -27.19 6.57 17.14
C GLU A 299 -26.63 5.74 15.97
N GLU A 300 -26.61 4.40 16.10
CA GLU A 300 -26.17 3.48 15.04
C GLU A 300 -26.87 3.74 13.70
N GLU A 301 -28.18 3.94 13.69
CA GLU A 301 -28.95 4.18 12.46
C GLU A 301 -28.59 5.51 11.80
N GLU A 302 -28.33 6.55 12.60
CA GLU A 302 -27.87 7.84 12.09
C GLU A 302 -26.45 7.72 11.55
N PHE A 303 -25.58 7.00 12.26
CA PHE A 303 -24.21 6.75 11.88
C PHE A 303 -24.11 6.04 10.52
N LEU A 304 -24.84 4.94 10.35
CA LEU A 304 -24.89 4.19 9.10
C LEU A 304 -25.52 4.97 7.93
N ARG A 305 -26.33 5.99 8.24
CA ARG A 305 -27.00 6.82 7.23
C ARG A 305 -26.12 7.97 6.74
N GLU A 306 -25.39 8.62 7.64
CA GLU A 306 -24.64 9.85 7.35
C GLU A 306 -23.14 9.63 7.08
N PHE A 307 -22.53 8.56 7.60
CA PHE A 307 -21.12 8.25 7.38
C PHE A 307 -20.96 7.17 6.31
N ASP A 308 -19.85 7.24 5.54
CA ASP A 308 -19.61 6.33 4.42
C ASP A 308 -18.66 5.17 4.78
N GLU A 309 -17.69 5.42 5.65
CA GLU A 309 -16.62 4.47 5.97
C GLU A 309 -16.20 4.57 7.44
N VAL A 310 -15.81 3.43 8.02
CA VAL A 310 -15.06 3.33 9.28
C VAL A 310 -13.65 2.81 8.99
N THR A 311 -12.63 3.46 9.52
CA THR A 311 -11.25 2.98 9.54
C THR A 311 -10.87 2.56 10.95
N VAL A 312 -10.37 1.33 11.12
CA VAL A 312 -9.91 0.78 12.40
C VAL A 312 -8.43 0.44 12.30
N GLY A 313 -7.61 0.98 13.21
CA GLY A 313 -6.22 0.56 13.37
C GLY A 313 -6.14 -0.73 14.18
N PHE A 314 -5.27 -1.67 13.80
CA PHE A 314 -5.05 -2.85 14.64
C PHE A 314 -4.32 -2.44 15.94
N PRO A 315 -4.74 -2.93 17.12
CA PRO A 315 -4.04 -2.67 18.36
C PRO A 315 -2.61 -3.18 18.31
N ILE A 316 -1.70 -2.46 18.97
CA ILE A 316 -0.32 -2.86 19.20
C ILE A 316 -0.16 -3.10 20.69
N THR A 317 0.26 -4.31 21.05
CA THR A 317 0.58 -4.67 22.44
C THR A 317 1.81 -3.90 22.94
N GLU A 318 1.98 -3.79 24.26
CA GLU A 318 3.17 -3.16 24.87
C GLU A 318 4.50 -3.86 24.48
N ALA A 319 4.43 -5.13 24.04
CA ALA A 319 5.58 -5.86 23.49
C ALA A 319 5.86 -5.53 22.01
N GLY A 320 5.09 -4.64 21.38
CA GLY A 320 5.24 -4.24 19.98
C GLY A 320 4.63 -5.21 18.97
N HIS A 321 3.82 -6.18 19.42
CA HIS A 321 3.12 -7.11 18.52
C HIS A 321 1.74 -6.59 18.13
N LEU A 322 1.38 -6.79 16.85
CA LEU A 322 0.03 -6.57 16.34
C LEU A 322 -0.96 -7.50 17.05
N GLN A 323 -2.16 -7.03 17.37
CA GLN A 323 -3.24 -7.84 17.93
C GLN A 323 -4.38 -7.94 16.93
N SER A 324 -4.96 -9.14 16.78
CA SER A 324 -6.12 -9.34 15.89
C SER A 324 -7.34 -8.55 16.37
N LEU A 325 -8.00 -7.86 15.44
CA LEU A 325 -9.31 -7.21 15.67
C LEU A 325 -10.44 -8.21 15.94
N TYR A 326 -10.23 -9.48 15.64
CA TYR A 326 -11.27 -10.51 15.60
C TYR A 326 -11.15 -11.53 16.72
N SER A 327 -9.92 -11.99 16.98
CA SER A 327 -9.66 -13.07 17.93
C SER A 327 -9.00 -12.58 19.23
N ASP A 328 -8.63 -11.31 19.30
CA ASP A 328 -7.81 -10.70 20.36
C ASP A 328 -6.44 -11.35 20.57
N LYS A 329 -6.03 -12.29 19.72
CA LYS A 329 -4.72 -12.93 19.80
C LYS A 329 -3.62 -11.97 19.38
N ALA A 330 -2.52 -12.00 20.12
CA ALA A 330 -1.28 -11.38 19.68
C ALA A 330 -0.71 -12.14 18.47
N LEU A 331 -0.35 -11.39 17.43
CA LEU A 331 0.23 -11.88 16.19
C LEU A 331 1.76 -11.72 16.26
N CYS A 332 2.39 -12.48 17.16
CA CYS A 332 3.79 -12.34 17.52
C CYS A 332 4.78 -12.85 16.45
N HIS A 333 4.30 -13.53 15.40
CA HIS A 333 5.14 -14.06 14.32
C HIS A 333 5.02 -13.24 13.04
N THR A 334 5.65 -12.06 13.04
CA THR A 334 5.70 -11.15 11.88
C THR A 334 6.87 -11.48 10.95
N GLN A 335 6.62 -11.52 9.64
CA GLN A 335 7.64 -11.60 8.59
C GLN A 335 7.32 -10.69 7.42
N GLU A 336 8.36 -10.11 6.85
CA GLU A 336 8.22 -9.18 5.73
C GLU A 336 9.23 -9.51 4.64
N LEU A 337 8.81 -9.46 3.38
CA LEU A 337 9.70 -9.63 2.24
C LEU A 337 9.40 -8.62 1.13
N PRO A 338 10.42 -7.91 0.62
CA PRO A 338 10.23 -7.02 -0.51
C PRO A 338 10.01 -7.81 -1.80
N GLY A 339 9.26 -7.21 -2.72
CA GLY A 339 9.03 -7.73 -4.06
C GLY A 339 8.78 -6.61 -5.07
N ALA A 340 8.76 -6.99 -6.35
CA ALA A 340 8.48 -6.06 -7.42
C ALA A 340 7.77 -6.73 -8.60
N TRP A 341 6.81 -6.01 -9.17
CA TRP A 341 6.27 -6.27 -10.50
C TRP A 341 7.15 -5.55 -11.51
N VAL A 342 7.78 -6.31 -12.40
CA VAL A 342 8.68 -5.81 -13.43
C VAL A 342 8.03 -6.06 -14.79
N ARG A 343 7.80 -4.98 -15.54
CA ARG A 343 7.20 -5.03 -16.89
C ARG A 343 7.93 -6.04 -17.78
N GLY A 344 7.17 -6.89 -18.49
CA GLY A 344 7.71 -7.95 -19.35
C GLY A 344 8.41 -9.11 -18.64
N GLN A 345 8.45 -9.12 -17.30
CA GLN A 345 9.07 -10.18 -16.50
C GLN A 345 8.08 -10.73 -15.46
N SER A 346 7.83 -9.97 -14.41
CA SER A 346 7.01 -10.38 -13.25
C SER A 346 5.71 -9.60 -13.10
N ALA A 347 5.39 -8.66 -13.99
CA ALA A 347 4.11 -7.94 -13.99
C ALA A 347 3.01 -8.72 -14.74
N GLY A 348 2.57 -9.84 -14.16
CA GLY A 348 1.67 -10.80 -14.84
C GLY A 348 0.20 -10.38 -14.95
N GLY A 349 -0.24 -9.40 -14.15
CA GLY A 349 -1.65 -9.02 -14.01
C GLY A 349 -2.45 -9.98 -13.13
N CYS A 350 -3.77 -9.80 -13.01
CA CYS A 350 -4.65 -10.64 -12.20
C CYS A 350 -4.88 -12.03 -12.80
N ARG A 351 -5.60 -12.90 -12.09
CA ARG A 351 -5.88 -14.30 -12.49
C ARG A 351 -6.54 -14.44 -13.87
N ASN A 352 -7.25 -13.40 -14.32
CA ASN A 352 -7.90 -13.38 -15.64
C ASN A 352 -6.91 -13.12 -16.79
N ASN A 353 -5.65 -12.77 -16.48
CA ASN A 353 -4.59 -12.58 -17.45
C ASN A 353 -3.77 -13.88 -17.61
N SER A 354 -3.46 -14.25 -18.85
CA SER A 354 -2.55 -15.38 -19.14
C SER A 354 -1.13 -15.18 -18.58
N GLY A 355 -0.77 -13.94 -18.25
CA GLY A 355 0.49 -13.58 -17.59
C GLY A 355 0.51 -13.88 -16.09
N PHE A 356 -0.62 -14.18 -15.43
CA PHE A 356 -0.69 -14.38 -13.97
C PHE A 356 0.42 -15.29 -13.38
N PRO A 357 0.79 -16.41 -14.02
CA PRO A 357 1.87 -17.28 -13.53
C PRO A 357 3.26 -16.64 -13.48
N SER A 358 3.49 -15.47 -14.10
CA SER A 358 4.78 -14.77 -14.02
C SER A 358 4.91 -13.85 -12.81
N ASN A 359 3.82 -13.55 -12.09
CA ASN A 359 3.87 -12.73 -10.87
C ASN A 359 4.87 -13.27 -9.84
N PRO A 360 5.46 -12.41 -8.98
CA PRO A 360 6.28 -12.87 -7.87
C PRO A 360 5.54 -13.89 -7.02
N LYS A 361 6.28 -14.86 -6.48
CA LYS A 361 5.74 -15.97 -5.71
C LYS A 361 6.54 -16.14 -4.43
N PHE A 362 5.83 -16.45 -3.35
CA PHE A 362 6.42 -16.59 -2.03
C PHE A 362 5.92 -17.87 -1.36
N TRP A 363 6.85 -18.61 -0.77
CA TRP A 363 6.53 -19.72 0.12
C TRP A 363 6.21 -19.20 1.51
N LEU A 364 5.02 -19.55 1.99
CA LEU A 364 4.61 -19.38 3.38
C LEU A 364 4.49 -20.77 4.01
N ARG A 365 5.30 -21.05 5.03
CA ARG A 365 5.17 -22.27 5.86
C ARG A 365 4.49 -21.90 7.15
N VAL A 366 3.43 -22.63 7.50
CA VAL A 366 2.71 -22.51 8.76
C VAL A 366 3.02 -23.75 9.58
N SER A 367 3.44 -23.57 10.83
CA SER A 367 3.92 -24.69 11.68
C SER A 367 2.80 -25.33 12.50
N GLU A 368 1.81 -24.53 12.90
CA GLU A 368 0.69 -24.90 13.76
C GLU A 368 -0.59 -24.19 13.29
N PRO A 369 -1.80 -24.68 13.62
CA PRO A 369 -3.04 -23.97 13.29
C PRO A 369 -2.99 -22.53 13.79
N SER A 370 -3.02 -21.57 12.87
CA SER A 370 -2.78 -20.16 13.19
C SER A 370 -3.72 -19.24 12.41
N GLU A 371 -4.17 -18.19 13.08
CA GLU A 371 -4.72 -17.01 12.43
C GLU A 371 -3.56 -16.28 11.72
N VAL A 372 -3.72 -15.97 10.44
CA VAL A 372 -2.73 -15.35 9.59
C VAL A 372 -3.35 -14.16 8.85
N PHE A 373 -2.69 -13.01 8.94
CA PHE A 373 -2.93 -11.85 8.10
C PHE A 373 -1.78 -11.72 7.11
N ALA A 374 -2.07 -11.75 5.82
CA ALA A 374 -1.09 -11.50 4.78
C ALA A 374 -1.44 -10.22 4.02
N ALA A 375 -0.52 -9.27 3.97
CA ALA A 375 -0.71 -7.93 3.43
C ALA A 375 0.29 -7.61 2.32
N VAL A 376 -0.15 -6.86 1.32
CA VAL A 376 0.68 -6.33 0.24
C VAL A 376 0.63 -4.82 0.31
N LEU A 377 1.72 -4.23 0.80
CA LEU A 377 1.92 -2.79 0.84
C LEU A 377 2.67 -2.35 -0.43
N GLN A 378 2.10 -1.49 -1.27
CA GLN A 378 2.77 -0.96 -2.46
C GLN A 378 3.36 0.42 -2.22
N ARG A 379 4.40 0.76 -3.00
CA ARG A 379 4.89 2.15 -3.04
C ARG A 379 4.03 3.00 -3.97
N PRO A 380 3.83 4.30 -3.65
CA PRO A 380 3.22 5.24 -4.57
C PRO A 380 4.03 5.32 -5.87
N ARG A 381 3.35 5.63 -6.99
CA ARG A 381 4.03 5.97 -8.24
C ARG A 381 4.89 7.21 -8.02
N VAL A 382 6.19 7.10 -8.26
CA VAL A 382 7.04 8.29 -8.37
C VAL A 382 6.57 9.04 -9.61
N ARG A 383 5.94 10.21 -9.43
CA ARG A 383 5.75 11.16 -10.53
C ARG A 383 7.16 11.53 -11.00
N ALA A 384 7.61 10.92 -12.10
CA ALA A 384 8.78 11.42 -12.78
C ALA A 384 8.52 12.90 -13.05
N ALA A 385 9.42 13.78 -12.62
CA ALA A 385 9.42 15.19 -12.95
C ALA A 385 9.60 15.36 -14.48
N ALA A 386 8.54 15.05 -15.22
CA ALA A 386 8.44 15.12 -16.65
C ALA A 386 7.31 16.09 -16.96
N GLY A 387 7.64 17.39 -16.99
CA GLY A 387 6.75 18.38 -17.59
C GLY A 387 6.55 19.71 -16.86
N ALA A 388 7.44 20.14 -15.96
CA ALA A 388 7.49 21.54 -15.51
C ALA A 388 7.98 22.52 -16.61
N GLY A 389 7.49 22.35 -17.85
CA GLY A 389 8.01 23.05 -19.03
C GLY A 389 7.03 23.32 -20.17
N ARG A 390 5.73 23.02 -20.07
CA ARG A 390 4.75 23.35 -21.13
C ARG A 390 3.34 23.68 -20.63
N ALA A 391 3.22 24.55 -19.64
CA ALA A 391 1.99 25.30 -19.41
C ALA A 391 2.26 26.80 -19.65
N ARG A 392 2.56 27.14 -20.91
CA ARG A 392 2.45 28.53 -21.37
C ARG A 392 1.03 28.72 -21.90
N ALA A 393 0.27 29.52 -21.17
CA ALA A 393 -0.83 30.37 -21.60
C ALA A 393 -1.65 29.90 -22.83
N LEU A 394 -2.84 29.36 -22.56
CA LEU A 394 -4.01 29.66 -23.36
C LEU A 394 -5.13 30.02 -22.37
N ALA A 395 -5.40 31.31 -22.26
CA ALA A 395 -6.60 31.85 -21.65
C ALA A 395 -7.79 31.54 -22.58
N GLY A 396 -8.88 31.02 -22.01
CA GLY A 396 -10.14 30.85 -22.73
C GLY A 396 -10.96 29.66 -22.24
N ASP A 397 -12.06 29.99 -21.57
CA ASP A 397 -13.28 29.20 -21.36
C ASP A 397 -13.40 28.12 -20.26
N GLU A 398 -14.31 28.47 -19.34
CA GLU A 398 -15.37 27.69 -18.68
C GLU A 398 -15.04 26.41 -17.88
N ARG A 399 -15.08 26.59 -16.55
CA ARG A 399 -15.58 25.63 -15.53
C ARG A 399 -15.16 24.18 -15.73
N ALA A 400 -13.85 23.90 -15.62
CA ALA A 400 -13.38 22.58 -15.25
C ALA A 400 -13.78 22.30 -13.78
N VAL A 401 -14.87 21.55 -13.60
CA VAL A 401 -15.33 21.05 -12.30
C VAL A 401 -14.19 20.26 -11.64
N TRP A 402 -13.64 20.81 -10.56
CA TRP A 402 -12.72 20.11 -9.66
C TRP A 402 -13.38 18.82 -9.17
N SER A 403 -12.74 17.68 -9.42
CA SER A 403 -13.12 16.39 -8.83
C SER A 403 -11.99 15.93 -7.89
N PRO A 404 -12.17 16.00 -6.56
CA PRO A 404 -11.18 15.54 -5.57
C PRO A 404 -10.79 14.05 -5.73
N ALA A 405 -11.65 13.26 -6.36
CA ALA A 405 -11.41 11.85 -6.67
C ALA A 405 -10.18 11.62 -7.59
N SER A 406 -9.78 12.62 -8.37
CA SER A 406 -8.65 12.50 -9.32
C SER A 406 -7.27 12.52 -8.64
N LEU A 407 -7.17 12.86 -7.35
CA LEU A 407 -5.91 12.83 -6.60
C LEU A 407 -5.73 11.54 -5.79
N LEU A 408 -6.82 10.94 -5.32
CA LEU A 408 -6.77 9.82 -4.34
C LEU A 408 -6.55 8.43 -4.98
N GLY A 409 -6.76 8.28 -6.30
CA GLY A 409 -6.68 6.98 -6.99
C GLY A 409 -5.56 6.82 -8.03
N GLU A 410 -4.87 7.89 -8.39
CA GLU A 410 -3.91 7.88 -9.52
C GLU A 410 -2.49 7.43 -9.12
N ASP A 411 -2.17 7.48 -7.83
CA ASP A 411 -0.81 7.21 -7.34
C ASP A 411 -0.58 5.72 -6.99
N TYR A 412 -1.65 4.92 -6.88
CA TYR A 412 -1.58 3.48 -6.56
C TYR A 412 -2.12 2.60 -7.69
N GLN A 413 -1.65 1.36 -7.76
CA GLN A 413 -2.19 0.35 -8.67
C GLN A 413 -3.28 -0.44 -7.98
N ALA A 414 -4.25 -0.95 -8.73
CA ALA A 414 -5.15 -1.97 -8.20
C ALA A 414 -4.33 -3.24 -7.90
N VAL A 415 -4.14 -3.59 -6.63
CA VAL A 415 -3.33 -4.73 -6.17
C VAL A 415 -4.19 -5.75 -5.42
N GLY A 416 -3.76 -7.01 -5.43
CA GLY A 416 -4.44 -8.11 -4.77
C GLY A 416 -3.48 -9.22 -4.38
N LEU A 417 -3.93 -10.10 -3.50
CA LEU A 417 -3.14 -11.22 -2.97
C LEU A 417 -3.98 -12.49 -3.00
N HIS A 418 -3.36 -13.60 -3.39
CA HIS A 418 -3.98 -14.92 -3.37
C HIS A 418 -3.03 -15.95 -2.78
N ILE A 419 -3.57 -16.89 -2.01
CA ILE A 419 -2.84 -17.90 -1.26
C ILE A 419 -3.38 -19.29 -1.63
N TRP A 420 -2.51 -20.25 -1.93
CA TRP A 420 -2.86 -21.64 -2.20
C TRP A 420 -2.20 -22.56 -1.19
N LYS A 421 -2.90 -23.59 -0.73
CA LYS A 421 -2.27 -24.70 0.00
C LYS A 421 -1.54 -25.61 -0.98
N VAL A 422 -0.34 -26.04 -0.62
CA VAL A 422 0.47 -26.98 -1.40
C VAL A 422 0.96 -28.13 -0.53
N GLU A 423 1.10 -29.31 -1.13
CA GLU A 423 1.51 -30.51 -0.41
C GLU A 423 2.98 -30.45 0.04
N LYS A 424 3.87 -29.94 -0.83
CA LYS A 424 5.32 -29.80 -0.62
C LYS A 424 5.84 -28.57 -1.34
N ARG A 425 7.06 -28.11 -1.07
CA ARG A 425 7.71 -27.00 -1.82
C ARG A 425 7.95 -27.31 -3.31
N ARG A 426 7.90 -28.58 -3.71
CA ARG A 426 8.01 -29.00 -5.13
C ARG A 426 6.60 -29.15 -5.69
N VAL A 427 6.16 -28.19 -6.49
CA VAL A 427 4.83 -28.22 -7.13
C VAL A 427 4.90 -27.83 -8.61
N SER A 428 3.99 -28.40 -9.39
CA SER A 428 3.66 -27.88 -10.71
C SER A 428 2.87 -26.58 -10.55
N LEU A 429 3.55 -25.44 -10.75
CA LEU A 429 2.93 -24.11 -10.66
C LEU A 429 1.68 -23.97 -11.55
N PRO A 430 1.66 -24.43 -12.82
CA PRO A 430 0.45 -24.36 -13.63
C PRO A 430 -0.73 -25.11 -13.01
N ARG A 431 -0.49 -26.29 -12.42
CA ARG A 431 -1.53 -27.08 -11.76
C ARG A 431 -2.06 -26.36 -10.52
N VAL A 432 -1.17 -25.86 -9.65
CA VAL A 432 -1.57 -25.14 -8.42
C VAL A 432 -2.36 -23.88 -8.75
N LEU A 433 -1.87 -23.06 -9.68
CA LEU A 433 -2.53 -21.78 -9.99
C LEU A 433 -3.86 -21.95 -10.73
N SER A 434 -4.13 -23.13 -11.30
CA SER A 434 -5.41 -23.47 -11.91
C SER A 434 -6.51 -23.80 -10.89
N THR A 435 -6.15 -24.14 -9.64
CA THR A 435 -7.15 -24.40 -8.60
C THR A 435 -7.63 -23.09 -7.95
N PRO A 436 -8.80 -23.10 -7.29
CA PRO A 436 -9.20 -22.02 -6.39
C PRO A 436 -8.13 -21.78 -5.31
N PRO A 437 -7.92 -20.52 -4.90
CA PRO A 437 -7.04 -20.21 -3.78
C PRO A 437 -7.74 -20.62 -2.47
N VAL A 438 -6.98 -20.91 -1.43
CA VAL A 438 -7.54 -21.15 -0.08
C VAL A 438 -7.91 -19.84 0.62
N ALA A 439 -7.26 -18.74 0.24
CA ALA A 439 -7.57 -17.40 0.70
C ALA A 439 -7.12 -16.38 -0.36
N GLY A 440 -7.79 -15.24 -0.43
CA GLY A 440 -7.35 -14.14 -1.28
C GLY A 440 -8.19 -12.89 -1.06
N THR A 441 -7.69 -11.76 -1.54
CA THR A 441 -8.43 -10.50 -1.60
C THR A 441 -9.65 -10.66 -2.52
N VAL A 442 -10.82 -10.18 -2.10
CA VAL A 442 -12.07 -10.30 -2.87
C VAL A 442 -11.95 -9.60 -4.23
N CYS A 443 -11.36 -8.41 -4.25
CA CYS A 443 -11.06 -7.65 -5.45
C CYS A 443 -9.63 -7.08 -5.37
N HIS A 444 -9.11 -6.68 -6.53
CA HIS A 444 -7.94 -5.80 -6.56
C HIS A 444 -8.41 -4.38 -6.20
N ALA A 445 -7.72 -3.74 -5.27
CA ALA A 445 -8.07 -2.40 -4.78
C ALA A 445 -6.94 -1.41 -5.01
N TYR A 446 -7.28 -0.14 -5.23
CA TYR A 446 -6.33 0.97 -5.45
C TYR A 446 -5.72 1.48 -4.13
N ASP A 447 -5.60 0.59 -3.16
CA ASP A 447 -5.19 0.92 -1.81
C ASP A 447 -3.68 0.83 -1.69
N ARG A 448 -3.08 1.64 -0.82
CA ARG A 448 -1.66 1.51 -0.50
C ARG A 448 -1.34 0.14 0.08
N GLU A 449 -2.24 -0.41 0.91
CA GLU A 449 -2.12 -1.75 1.47
C GLU A 449 -3.43 -2.53 1.35
N VAL A 450 -3.34 -3.75 0.80
CA VAL A 450 -4.43 -4.73 0.84
C VAL A 450 -4.02 -5.91 1.70
N HIS A 451 -4.94 -6.47 2.48
CA HIS A 451 -4.65 -7.64 3.30
C HIS A 451 -5.77 -8.67 3.25
N VAL A 452 -5.41 -9.91 3.55
CA VAL A 452 -6.34 -11.03 3.71
C VAL A 452 -6.09 -11.69 5.05
N ARG A 453 -7.18 -11.95 5.78
CA ARG A 453 -7.17 -12.78 6.99
C ARG A 453 -7.57 -14.21 6.62
N CYS A 454 -6.91 -15.18 7.21
CA CYS A 454 -7.24 -16.59 7.04
C CYS A 454 -6.80 -17.44 8.23
N GLU A 455 -7.56 -18.48 8.54
CA GLU A 455 -7.16 -19.54 9.46
C GLU A 455 -6.43 -20.62 8.67
N LEU A 456 -5.13 -20.79 8.91
CA LEU A 456 -4.30 -21.74 8.19
C LEU A 456 -3.86 -22.87 9.10
N GLY A 457 -4.14 -24.10 8.69
CA GLY A 457 -3.54 -25.29 9.31
C GLY A 457 -2.05 -25.43 8.97
N PRO A 458 -1.33 -26.35 9.64
CA PRO A 458 0.06 -26.63 9.33
C PRO A 458 0.26 -27.02 7.87
N GLY A 459 1.33 -26.53 7.25
CA GLY A 459 1.69 -26.90 5.89
C GLY A 459 2.45 -25.82 5.12
N TYR A 460 2.53 -26.04 3.81
CA TYR A 460 3.15 -25.12 2.87
C TYR A 460 2.07 -24.42 2.05
N TYR A 461 2.28 -23.14 1.81
CA TYR A 461 1.37 -22.26 1.10
C TYR A 461 2.15 -21.43 0.08
N LEU A 462 1.51 -21.16 -1.05
CA LEU A 462 2.02 -20.30 -2.11
C LEU A 462 1.25 -18.98 -2.09
N ALA A 463 1.93 -17.88 -1.78
CA ALA A 463 1.38 -16.53 -1.85
C ALA A 463 1.79 -15.84 -3.17
N VAL A 464 0.82 -15.26 -3.87
CA VAL A 464 0.99 -14.59 -5.16
C VAL A 464 0.37 -13.20 -5.12
N PRO A 465 1.18 -12.15 -4.85
CA PRO A 465 0.75 -10.77 -5.02
C PRO A 465 0.72 -10.38 -6.50
N SER A 466 -0.33 -9.69 -6.94
CA SER A 466 -0.45 -9.23 -8.33
C SER A 466 -1.13 -7.87 -8.45
N THR A 467 -0.76 -7.13 -9.49
CA THR A 467 -1.57 -6.01 -10.00
C THR A 467 -2.78 -6.53 -10.76
N PHE A 468 -3.81 -5.70 -10.93
CA PHE A 468 -4.97 -6.04 -11.73
C PHE A 468 -4.61 -6.14 -13.21
N LEU A 469 -4.01 -5.08 -13.75
CA LEU A 469 -3.55 -5.01 -15.13
C LEU A 469 -2.16 -5.65 -15.29
N LYS A 470 -1.94 -6.30 -16.44
CA LYS A 470 -0.63 -6.82 -16.85
C LYS A 470 0.35 -5.70 -17.21
N ASP A 471 1.65 -6.00 -17.16
CA ASP A 471 2.74 -5.08 -17.56
C ASP A 471 2.79 -3.75 -16.81
N VAL A 472 2.15 -3.72 -15.63
CA VAL A 472 2.18 -2.63 -14.67
C VAL A 472 3.36 -2.84 -13.70
N PRO A 473 4.39 -1.99 -13.74
CA PRO A 473 5.49 -2.08 -12.80
C PRO A 473 5.11 -1.48 -11.43
N GLY A 474 5.75 -1.99 -10.38
CA GLY A 474 5.59 -1.46 -9.02
C GLY A 474 6.45 -2.21 -8.01
N GLN A 475 6.73 -1.58 -6.87
CA GLN A 475 7.41 -2.21 -5.74
C GLN A 475 6.40 -2.45 -4.62
N PHE A 476 6.54 -3.58 -3.93
CA PHE A 476 5.68 -3.92 -2.80
C PHE A 476 6.46 -4.60 -1.67
N LEU A 477 5.87 -4.61 -0.49
CA LEU A 477 6.31 -5.35 0.68
C LEU A 477 5.20 -6.35 1.03
N LEU A 478 5.52 -7.64 0.99
CA LEU A 478 4.63 -8.69 1.46
C LEU A 478 4.87 -8.87 2.95
N ARG A 479 3.85 -8.60 3.76
CA ARG A 479 3.91 -8.69 5.23
C ARG A 479 2.99 -9.81 5.70
N VAL A 480 3.44 -10.64 6.62
CA VAL A 480 2.67 -11.74 7.20
C VAL A 480 2.72 -11.63 8.71
N PHE A 481 1.55 -11.51 9.34
CA PHE A 481 1.35 -11.50 10.78
C PHE A 481 0.63 -12.78 11.17
N SER A 482 1.11 -13.47 12.21
CA SER A 482 0.48 -14.71 12.63
C SER A 482 0.51 -14.90 14.15
N SER A 483 -0.54 -15.53 14.66
CA SER A 483 -0.63 -15.98 16.05
C SER A 483 0.28 -17.17 16.36
N GLY A 484 0.74 -17.90 15.35
CA GLY A 484 1.65 -19.04 15.50
C GLY A 484 2.82 -18.99 14.51
N ARG A 485 3.76 -19.93 14.64
CA ARG A 485 5.05 -19.83 13.95
C ARG A 485 4.92 -19.99 12.43
N VAL A 486 5.32 -18.95 11.70
CA VAL A 486 5.38 -18.95 10.23
C VAL A 486 6.82 -18.81 9.69
N SER A 487 7.05 -19.16 8.42
CA SER A 487 8.28 -18.86 7.67
C SER A 487 7.93 -18.40 6.25
N LEU A 488 8.42 -17.23 5.86
CA LEU A 488 8.18 -16.61 4.57
C LEU A 488 9.49 -16.58 3.76
N SER A 489 9.45 -17.01 2.49
CA SER A 489 10.62 -16.97 1.60
C SER A 489 10.22 -16.72 0.16
N ALA A 490 10.98 -15.90 -0.57
CA ALA A 490 10.75 -15.67 -1.98
C ALA A 490 11.10 -16.93 -2.79
N ILE A 491 10.27 -17.26 -3.77
CA ILE A 491 10.64 -18.23 -4.79
C ILE A 491 11.61 -17.52 -5.72
N LYS A 492 12.89 -17.83 -5.62
CA LYS A 492 13.88 -17.35 -6.59
C LYS A 492 13.42 -17.83 -7.98
N PRO A 493 13.19 -16.92 -8.95
CA PRO A 493 13.27 -17.32 -10.34
C PRO A 493 14.63 -18.02 -10.50
N ALA A 494 14.69 -19.14 -11.21
CA ALA A 494 15.95 -19.85 -11.46
C ALA A 494 17.02 -18.82 -11.83
N ALA A 495 18.14 -18.83 -11.10
CA ALA A 495 19.26 -17.93 -11.37
C ALA A 495 19.67 -18.09 -12.85
N LYS A 496 20.19 -17.03 -13.46
CA LYS A 496 21.05 -17.22 -14.64
C LYS A 496 22.11 -18.24 -14.25
N SER A 497 22.28 -19.26 -15.08
CA SER A 497 23.14 -20.42 -14.85
C SER A 497 24.48 -20.03 -14.22
N PRO A 498 25.02 -20.80 -13.26
CA PRO A 498 26.46 -20.77 -13.03
C PRO A 498 27.19 -21.09 -14.34
N GLY A 499 28.43 -20.64 -14.46
CA GLY A 499 29.25 -20.86 -15.66
C GLY A 499 29.33 -22.35 -16.03
N PRO A 500 29.60 -22.68 -17.30
CA PRO A 500 29.65 -24.07 -17.76
C PRO A 500 30.69 -24.86 -16.96
N GLY A 501 30.24 -25.83 -16.14
CA GLY A 501 31.10 -26.74 -15.39
C GLY A 501 30.70 -27.05 -13.95
N GLU A 502 29.75 -26.34 -13.34
CA GLU A 502 29.27 -26.68 -11.99
C GLU A 502 28.18 -27.75 -12.04
N ALA A 503 28.43 -28.88 -11.36
CA ALA A 503 27.48 -29.98 -11.27
C ALA A 503 26.25 -29.57 -10.43
N LEU A 504 25.06 -29.77 -10.99
CA LEU A 504 23.79 -29.54 -10.30
C LEU A 504 23.58 -30.58 -9.20
N PRO A 505 23.05 -30.19 -8.02
CA PRO A 505 22.59 -31.13 -7.01
C PRO A 505 21.52 -32.08 -7.58
N ALA A 506 21.52 -33.33 -7.12
CA ALA A 506 20.59 -34.36 -7.60
C ALA A 506 19.11 -33.94 -7.44
N GLY A 507 18.35 -34.01 -8.54
CA GLY A 507 16.90 -33.75 -8.56
C GLY A 507 16.50 -32.28 -8.78
N GLU A 508 17.43 -31.41 -9.19
CA GLU A 508 17.14 -30.06 -9.67
C GLU A 508 17.00 -30.02 -11.20
N TRP A 509 16.10 -29.16 -11.70
CA TRP A 509 15.90 -28.95 -13.13
C TRP A 509 16.72 -27.76 -13.60
N GLU A 510 17.52 -27.96 -14.64
CA GLU A 510 18.11 -26.86 -15.38
C GLU A 510 17.12 -26.34 -16.43
N THR A 511 16.82 -25.04 -16.38
CA THR A 511 15.94 -24.41 -17.37
C THR A 511 16.74 -23.42 -18.21
N VAL A 512 16.93 -23.76 -19.49
CA VAL A 512 17.56 -22.87 -20.47
C VAL A 512 16.47 -22.25 -21.33
N GLN A 513 16.45 -20.91 -21.42
CA GLN A 513 15.53 -20.17 -22.28
C GLN A 513 16.26 -19.55 -23.46
N LEU A 514 15.87 -19.93 -24.68
CA LEU A 514 16.42 -19.40 -25.93
C LEU A 514 15.31 -18.68 -26.70
N ARG A 515 15.66 -17.54 -27.32
CA ARG A 515 14.71 -16.71 -28.07
C ARG A 515 15.10 -16.67 -29.55
N GLY A 516 14.08 -16.77 -30.40
CA GLY A 516 14.23 -16.70 -31.85
C GLY A 516 13.07 -15.98 -32.52
N SER A 517 13.21 -15.73 -33.81
CA SER A 517 12.15 -15.14 -34.64
C SER A 517 12.16 -15.77 -36.01
N TRP A 518 10.98 -16.04 -36.58
CA TRP A 518 10.82 -16.43 -37.98
C TRP A 518 10.60 -15.18 -38.83
N ARG A 519 11.52 -14.92 -39.75
CA ARG A 519 11.49 -13.79 -40.68
C ARG A 519 11.39 -14.33 -42.10
N ILE A 520 10.41 -13.85 -42.86
CA ILE A 520 10.20 -14.24 -44.26
C ILE A 520 11.50 -14.04 -45.05
N GLY A 521 11.88 -15.04 -45.84
CA GLY A 521 13.10 -15.01 -46.66
C GLY A 521 14.43 -15.12 -45.89
N ARG A 522 14.40 -15.31 -44.55
CA ARG A 522 15.61 -15.47 -43.73
C ARG A 522 15.57 -16.67 -42.83
N THR A 523 14.60 -16.71 -41.91
CA THR A 523 14.51 -17.74 -40.87
C THR A 523 13.16 -18.45 -40.83
N ALA A 524 12.22 -18.07 -41.70
CA ALA A 524 10.93 -18.73 -41.86
C ALA A 524 11.01 -19.86 -42.89
N GLY A 525 11.73 -20.93 -42.56
CA GLY A 525 12.05 -22.01 -43.50
C GLY A 525 10.91 -22.96 -43.86
N GLY A 526 9.82 -22.98 -43.09
CA GLY A 526 8.71 -23.93 -43.24
C GLY A 526 8.95 -25.27 -42.53
N SER A 527 8.09 -26.26 -42.75
CA SER A 527 8.25 -27.63 -42.19
C SER A 527 9.28 -28.44 -43.00
N ARG A 528 9.61 -29.67 -42.56
CA ARG A 528 10.64 -30.53 -43.20
C ARG A 528 10.43 -30.78 -44.70
N ASN A 529 9.22 -30.60 -45.20
CA ASN A 529 8.88 -30.83 -46.60
C ASN A 529 9.28 -29.65 -47.51
N PHE A 530 9.78 -28.55 -46.94
CA PHE A 530 10.20 -27.37 -47.67
C PHE A 530 11.72 -27.34 -47.82
N ALA A 531 12.22 -27.01 -49.01
CA ALA A 531 13.67 -26.90 -49.28
C ALA A 531 14.34 -25.82 -48.41
N SER A 532 13.59 -24.81 -47.96
CA SER A 532 14.05 -23.78 -47.04
C SER A 532 14.10 -24.22 -45.57
N TYR A 533 13.71 -25.45 -45.22
CA TYR A 533 13.69 -25.95 -43.84
C TYR A 533 14.99 -25.72 -43.05
N PRO A 534 16.21 -25.89 -43.64
CA PRO A 534 17.46 -25.65 -42.92
C PRO A 534 17.69 -24.20 -42.47
N THR A 535 16.92 -23.25 -43.01
CA THR A 535 17.02 -21.82 -42.62
C THR A 535 16.28 -21.50 -41.33
N ASN A 536 15.46 -22.43 -40.80
CA ASN A 536 14.77 -22.24 -39.53
C ASN A 536 15.77 -22.05 -38.37
N PRO A 537 15.38 -21.35 -37.28
CA PRO A 537 16.23 -21.20 -36.12
C PRO A 537 16.66 -22.55 -35.55
N CYS A 538 17.97 -22.77 -35.44
CA CYS A 538 18.57 -23.93 -34.80
C CYS A 538 19.22 -23.49 -33.49
N PHE A 539 18.97 -24.26 -32.42
CA PHE A 539 19.50 -23.97 -31.09
C PHE A 539 20.29 -25.19 -30.60
N PRO A 540 21.58 -25.02 -30.27
CA PRO A 540 22.34 -26.11 -29.66
C PRO A 540 21.81 -26.37 -28.25
N LEU A 541 21.65 -27.66 -27.93
CA LEU A 541 21.32 -28.15 -26.60
C LEU A 541 22.40 -29.15 -26.20
N ALA A 542 23.10 -28.89 -25.10
CA ALA A 542 24.04 -29.84 -24.52
C ALA A 542 23.38 -30.46 -23.29
N VAL A 543 23.40 -31.79 -23.22
CA VAL A 543 23.00 -32.53 -22.02
C VAL A 543 24.30 -32.94 -21.34
N PRO A 544 24.62 -32.46 -20.12
CA PRO A 544 25.87 -32.79 -19.44
C PRO A 544 25.96 -34.29 -19.17
N ASP A 545 27.17 -34.85 -19.24
CA ASP A 545 27.43 -36.24 -18.87
C ASP A 545 27.14 -36.46 -17.37
N GLY A 546 26.46 -37.57 -17.04
CA GLY A 546 26.05 -37.89 -15.67
C GLY A 546 25.68 -39.37 -15.51
N ALA A 547 25.65 -39.86 -14.27
CA ALA A 547 25.38 -41.26 -13.96
C ALA A 547 23.86 -41.55 -13.98
N GLY A 548 23.28 -41.80 -15.16
CA GLY A 548 21.92 -42.31 -15.32
C GLY A 548 21.16 -41.81 -16.57
N PRO A 549 19.97 -42.37 -16.87
CA PRO A 549 19.11 -41.87 -17.94
C PRO A 549 18.58 -40.47 -17.59
N ARG A 550 18.67 -39.51 -18.52
CA ARG A 550 18.18 -38.14 -18.30
C ARG A 550 16.84 -37.86 -19.00
N CYS A 551 15.90 -37.28 -18.28
CA CYS A 551 14.63 -36.80 -18.83
C CYS A 551 14.79 -35.39 -19.36
N VAL A 552 14.40 -35.15 -20.61
CA VAL A 552 14.63 -33.91 -21.36
C VAL A 552 13.26 -33.43 -21.88
N ARG A 553 12.66 -32.39 -21.28
CA ARG A 553 11.38 -31.78 -21.71
C ARG A 553 11.57 -30.47 -22.49
N ILE A 554 11.31 -30.48 -23.80
CA ILE A 554 11.38 -29.29 -24.68
C ILE A 554 10.00 -28.69 -24.88
N THR A 555 9.86 -27.39 -24.62
CA THR A 555 8.64 -26.62 -24.87
C THR A 555 8.93 -25.49 -25.85
N LEU A 556 8.17 -25.45 -26.95
CA LEU A 556 8.17 -24.35 -27.92
C LEU A 556 6.96 -23.45 -27.69
N ARG A 557 7.17 -22.15 -27.51
CA ARG A 557 6.10 -21.16 -27.32
C ARG A 557 6.20 -20.05 -28.36
N GLN A 558 5.10 -19.70 -29.02
CA GLN A 558 5.04 -18.52 -29.89
C GLN A 558 4.44 -17.33 -29.12
N HIS A 559 4.99 -16.14 -29.37
CA HIS A 559 4.51 -14.85 -28.90
C HIS A 559 3.90 -14.09 -30.10
N CYS A 560 2.57 -14.03 -30.13
CA CYS A 560 1.78 -13.42 -31.19
C CYS A 560 1.29 -12.03 -30.76
N GLN A 561 1.51 -11.00 -31.59
CA GLN A 561 1.02 -9.65 -31.31
C GLN A 561 -0.48 -9.48 -31.62
N ASP A 562 -1.03 -10.26 -32.56
CA ASP A 562 -2.40 -10.07 -33.08
C ASP A 562 -3.37 -11.22 -32.73
N SER A 563 -3.11 -11.96 -31.65
CA SER A 563 -3.95 -13.08 -31.17
C SER A 563 -4.12 -14.29 -32.12
N GLN A 564 -3.59 -14.24 -33.35
CA GLN A 564 -3.55 -15.38 -34.28
C GLN A 564 -2.24 -16.17 -34.13
N CYS A 565 -2.31 -17.29 -33.41
CA CYS A 565 -1.22 -18.27 -33.35
C CYS A 565 -1.08 -19.01 -34.68
N ARG A 566 0.16 -19.26 -35.10
CA ARG A 566 0.46 -20.06 -36.29
C ARG A 566 0.83 -21.49 -35.86
N PRO A 567 0.60 -22.51 -36.70
CA PRO A 567 1.09 -23.84 -36.40
C PRO A 567 2.62 -23.83 -36.33
N ILE A 568 3.16 -24.25 -35.18
CA ILE A 568 4.59 -24.32 -34.91
C ILE A 568 4.94 -25.73 -34.44
N GLY A 569 6.16 -26.17 -34.73
CA GLY A 569 6.67 -27.47 -34.33
C GLY A 569 8.19 -27.46 -34.30
N PHE A 570 8.78 -28.51 -33.75
CA PHE A 570 10.23 -28.65 -33.67
C PHE A 570 10.68 -30.10 -33.81
N HIS A 571 11.95 -30.26 -34.14
CA HIS A 571 12.60 -31.55 -34.24
C HIS A 571 13.89 -31.53 -33.43
N VAL A 572 14.19 -32.64 -32.77
CA VAL A 572 15.43 -32.84 -32.02
C VAL A 572 16.35 -33.72 -32.85
N PHE A 573 17.60 -33.31 -32.99
CA PHE A 573 18.62 -34.06 -33.70
C PHE A 573 19.79 -34.33 -32.75
N GLN A 574 20.27 -35.57 -32.73
CA GLN A 574 21.52 -35.88 -32.03
C GLN A 574 22.69 -35.43 -32.91
N ALA A 575 23.52 -34.52 -32.40
CA ALA A 575 24.75 -34.12 -33.07
C ALA A 575 25.90 -35.04 -32.62
N SER A 576 26.63 -35.64 -33.56
CA SER A 576 27.83 -36.41 -33.24
C SER A 576 28.99 -35.46 -32.88
N SER A 577 29.83 -35.88 -31.93
CA SER A 577 30.96 -35.09 -31.39
C SER A 577 32.11 -34.86 -32.39
N SER A 578 31.97 -35.31 -33.65
CA SER A 578 32.90 -34.97 -34.73
C SER A 578 32.48 -33.67 -35.40
N ARG A 579 33.34 -32.65 -35.32
CA ARG A 579 33.23 -31.32 -35.96
C ARG A 579 32.41 -31.29 -37.28
N SER A 580 31.53 -30.28 -37.34
CA SER A 580 31.24 -29.36 -38.48
C SER A 580 29.86 -29.39 -39.16
N ARG A 581 29.39 -28.17 -39.46
CA ARG A 581 28.33 -27.73 -40.40
C ARG A 581 26.86 -27.71 -39.93
N TRP A 582 26.55 -26.77 -39.04
CA TRP A 582 25.31 -25.98 -39.16
C TRP A 582 25.68 -24.51 -39.03
N GLY A 583 25.41 -23.72 -40.08
CA GLY A 583 25.83 -22.32 -40.17
C GLY A 583 25.19 -21.45 -39.09
N CYS A 584 25.99 -21.04 -38.11
CA CYS A 584 25.56 -20.19 -37.01
C CYS A 584 25.55 -18.73 -37.46
N VAL A 585 24.38 -18.15 -37.73
CA VAL A 585 24.27 -16.69 -37.96
C VAL A 585 24.37 -15.98 -36.61
N HIS A 586 25.56 -15.47 -36.29
CA HIS A 586 25.77 -14.53 -35.19
C HIS A 586 25.12 -13.18 -35.55
N THR A 587 24.07 -12.76 -34.84
CA THR A 587 23.58 -11.37 -34.93
C THR A 587 24.31 -10.52 -33.89
N GLY A 588 25.49 -10.03 -34.25
CA GLY A 588 26.20 -8.96 -33.54
C GLY A 588 25.67 -7.59 -33.98
N ALA A 589 25.40 -6.72 -33.01
CA ALA A 589 25.08 -5.32 -33.25
C ALA A 589 26.34 -4.55 -33.65
N ARG A 590 26.33 -3.89 -34.82
CA ARG A 590 27.25 -2.79 -35.17
C ARG A 590 26.49 -1.65 -35.84
N ALA A 591 26.85 -0.43 -35.45
CA ALA A 591 26.34 0.86 -35.90
C ALA A 591 26.76 1.20 -37.35
N PRO A 592 26.15 2.21 -38.02
CA PRO A 592 26.17 2.33 -39.48
C PRO A 592 27.33 3.19 -40.01
N GLN A 593 27.85 2.85 -41.18
CA GLN A 593 28.64 3.73 -42.04
C GLN A 593 28.09 3.72 -43.48
N ARG A 594 28.29 4.86 -44.15
CA ARG A 594 27.62 5.42 -45.34
C ARG A 594 28.12 4.88 -46.70
N GLY A 595 27.27 5.06 -47.72
CA GLY A 595 27.60 5.17 -49.17
C GLY A 595 27.36 3.89 -49.97
N ALA A 596 26.90 3.87 -51.23
CA ALA A 596 26.22 4.79 -52.16
C ALA A 596 25.71 3.91 -53.35
N ASP A 597 24.56 4.26 -53.94
CA ASP A 597 24.00 3.99 -55.30
C ASP A 597 24.05 2.54 -55.90
N SER A 598 23.00 1.95 -56.51
CA SER A 598 22.07 2.46 -57.52
C SER A 598 20.79 1.57 -57.74
N VAL A 599 19.63 2.23 -57.92
CA VAL A 599 18.41 2.02 -58.79
C VAL A 599 18.23 0.66 -59.52
N VAL A 600 17.08 -0.07 -59.49
CA VAL A 600 15.78 0.09 -60.23
C VAL A 600 14.72 -0.85 -59.59
N GLY A 601 13.53 -0.40 -59.15
CA GLY A 601 12.24 -0.52 -59.87
C GLY A 601 11.17 -1.33 -59.07
N PRO A 602 9.85 -1.07 -59.19
CA PRO A 602 8.92 -1.14 -58.06
C PRO A 602 7.97 -2.35 -58.04
N SER A 603 7.57 -2.82 -56.85
CA SER A 603 6.26 -3.46 -56.66
C SER A 603 5.76 -3.33 -55.20
N ARG A 604 4.54 -2.80 -55.07
CA ARG A 604 3.74 -2.71 -53.84
C ARG A 604 3.21 -4.10 -53.47
N ALA A 605 3.32 -4.50 -52.19
CA ALA A 605 2.23 -5.13 -51.43
C ALA A 605 2.65 -5.48 -49.98
N GLY A 606 1.82 -5.06 -49.02
CA GLY A 606 1.53 -5.79 -47.77
C GLY A 606 2.62 -5.88 -46.69
N ARG A 607 2.63 -4.93 -45.75
CA ARG A 607 3.23 -5.15 -44.42
C ARG A 607 2.27 -6.03 -43.60
N SER A 608 2.72 -7.23 -43.23
CA SER A 608 2.11 -8.04 -42.16
C SER A 608 3.16 -8.29 -41.06
N PRO A 609 2.79 -8.28 -39.76
CA PRO A 609 3.77 -8.29 -38.68
C PRO A 609 4.36 -9.68 -38.41
N ALA A 610 5.63 -9.68 -37.99
CA ALA A 610 6.41 -10.87 -37.69
C ALA A 610 6.07 -11.42 -36.29
N GLY A 611 5.84 -12.73 -36.18
CA GLY A 611 5.67 -13.41 -34.90
C GLY A 611 7.02 -13.73 -34.25
N SER A 612 7.16 -13.42 -32.96
CA SER A 612 8.29 -13.83 -32.12
C SER A 612 7.98 -15.16 -31.42
N GLY A 613 8.96 -15.96 -31.04
CA GLY A 613 8.74 -17.17 -30.23
C GLY A 613 9.84 -17.39 -29.20
N SER A 614 9.50 -17.97 -28.06
CA SER A 614 10.39 -18.32 -26.96
C SER A 614 10.40 -19.83 -26.73
N TRP A 615 11.57 -20.40 -26.50
CA TRP A 615 11.79 -21.84 -26.27
C TRP A 615 12.28 -22.06 -24.84
N SER A 616 11.83 -23.13 -24.18
CA SER A 616 12.33 -23.54 -22.86
C SER A 616 12.56 -25.05 -22.83
N HIS A 617 13.69 -25.49 -22.28
CA HIS A 617 14.00 -26.91 -22.06
C HIS A 617 14.25 -27.21 -20.58
N GLU A 618 13.99 -28.45 -20.17
CA GLU A 618 14.09 -28.98 -18.80
C GLU A 618 14.82 -30.34 -18.82
N VAL A 619 16.01 -30.48 -18.21
CA VAL A 619 16.74 -31.77 -18.06
C VAL A 619 16.67 -32.26 -16.60
N CYS A 620 16.52 -33.57 -16.36
CA CYS A 620 16.56 -34.23 -15.03
C CYS A 620 17.30 -35.57 -15.10
N ASP A 621 18.03 -35.98 -14.05
CA ASP A 621 18.51 -37.37 -13.87
C ASP A 621 17.41 -38.27 -13.32
N SER A 622 17.17 -39.42 -13.97
CA SER A 622 16.25 -40.44 -13.48
C SER A 622 16.95 -41.42 -12.53
N LEU A 623 16.27 -41.76 -11.44
CA LEU A 623 16.59 -42.90 -10.59
C LEU A 623 16.09 -44.17 -11.29
N GLY A 624 16.99 -45.13 -11.52
CA GLY A 624 16.61 -46.48 -11.91
C GLY A 624 16.00 -47.24 -10.72
N SER A 625 14.88 -47.92 -11.02
CA SER A 625 14.19 -49.01 -10.31
C SER A 625 14.21 -49.04 -8.78
#